data_AF-C9RIF4-F1
#
_entry.id   AF-C9RIF4-F1
#
_cell.length_a   1.000
_cell.length_b   1.000
_cell.length_c   1.000
_cell.angle_alpha   90.00
_cell.angle_beta   90.00
_cell.angle_gamma   90.00
#
_symmetry.space_group_name_H-M   'P 1'
#
loop_
_entity.id
_entity.type
_entity.pdbx_description
1 polymer ?
#
loop_
_entity_poly.entity_id
_entity_poly.type
_entity_poly.pdbx_seq_one_letter_code
_entity_poly.pdbx_strand_id
1 'polypeptide(L)'
;MDLESYPTLVEIKNRKEEMIELGEHKLRKLNDLRIKLNELRSNDSENLEEIAELENEENCITSELLKLDLSIKILEVIEFIIESNIFEEYWKVIEEKISYEELLNIVVENGLSVKKTCMELCKIANIDDKKIIKKIQSLPDDSEENTKDDPIPQNKYLNKIVSRISKLKSFKSNLDDIVSDIISNMR
;
A
#
# COMPACT_ATOMS: atom_id res chain seq x y z
N MET A 1 14.93 18.75 2.44
CA MET A 1 13.47 18.63 2.56
C MET A 1 13.20 18.77 4.04
N ASP A 2 12.47 19.80 4.48
CA ASP A 2 12.16 19.97 5.90
C ASP A 2 11.34 18.77 6.36
N LEU A 3 11.85 18.06 7.37
CA LEU A 3 11.33 16.79 7.89
C LEU A 3 9.98 16.92 8.62
N GLU A 4 9.41 18.12 8.69
CA GLU A 4 8.22 18.44 9.48
C GLU A 4 7.00 18.87 8.63
N SER A 5 7.17 19.08 7.32
CA SER A 5 6.07 19.54 6.46
C SER A 5 5.38 18.40 5.74
N TYR A 6 4.05 18.47 5.64
CA TYR A 6 3.26 17.57 4.80
C TYR A 6 3.73 17.66 3.33
N PRO A 7 3.87 16.52 2.63
CA PRO A 7 4.17 16.55 1.21
C PRO A 7 2.99 17.14 0.44
N THR A 8 3.32 17.92 -0.59
CA THR A 8 2.33 18.43 -1.53
C THR A 8 1.71 17.29 -2.33
N LEU A 9 0.50 17.50 -2.87
CA LEU A 9 -0.16 16.53 -3.75
C LEU A 9 0.72 16.14 -4.96
N VAL A 10 1.52 17.08 -5.48
CA VAL A 10 2.45 16.83 -6.58
C VAL A 10 3.58 15.90 -6.14
N GLU A 11 4.14 16.11 -4.95
CA GLU A 11 5.20 15.24 -4.41
C GLU A 11 4.67 13.83 -4.13
N ILE A 12 3.43 13.69 -3.61
CA ILE A 12 2.78 12.38 -3.43
C ILE A 12 2.64 11.65 -4.77
N LYS A 13 2.10 12.34 -5.79
CA LYS A 13 1.90 11.77 -7.13
C LYS A 13 3.24 11.34 -7.76
N ASN A 14 4.26 12.18 -7.67
CA ASN A 14 5.59 11.88 -8.20
C ASN A 14 6.20 10.66 -7.48
N ARG A 15 6.16 10.63 -6.14
CA ARG A 15 6.71 9.50 -5.36
C ARG A 15 5.98 8.20 -5.66
N LYS A 16 4.66 8.26 -5.88
CA LYS A 16 3.87 7.10 -6.31
C LYS A 16 4.32 6.58 -7.67
N GLU A 17 4.52 7.46 -8.65
CA GLU A 17 5.02 7.08 -9.97
C GLU A 17 6.41 6.43 -9.89
N GLU A 18 7.33 7.02 -9.14
CA GLU A 18 8.68 6.46 -8.90
C GLU A 18 8.61 5.05 -8.28
N MET A 19 7.70 4.83 -7.31
CA MET A 19 7.49 3.52 -6.71
C MET A 19 6.89 2.50 -7.69
N ILE A 20 5.99 2.94 -8.58
CA ILE A 20 5.42 2.10 -9.63
C ILE A 20 6.53 1.68 -10.61
N GLU A 21 7.32 2.62 -11.12
CA GLU A 21 8.44 2.33 -12.02
C GLU A 21 9.46 1.36 -11.40
N LEU A 22 9.80 1.58 -10.12
CA LEU A 22 10.67 0.67 -9.36
C LEU A 22 10.05 -0.72 -9.22
N GLY A 23 8.74 -0.79 -8.95
CA GLY A 23 7.97 -2.03 -8.90
C GLY A 23 8.01 -2.79 -10.23
N GLU A 24 7.81 -2.12 -11.35
CA GLU A 24 7.89 -2.71 -12.69
C GLU A 24 9.29 -3.25 -13.01
N HIS A 25 10.34 -2.52 -12.63
CA HIS A 25 11.70 -3.01 -12.76
C HIS A 25 11.94 -4.29 -11.94
N LYS A 26 11.50 -4.32 -10.67
CA LYS A 26 11.61 -5.50 -9.80
C LYS A 26 10.78 -6.68 -10.30
N LEU A 27 9.61 -6.45 -10.88
CA LEU A 27 8.78 -7.49 -11.49
C LEU A 27 9.46 -8.13 -12.71
N ARG A 28 10.14 -7.34 -13.55
CA ARG A 28 10.96 -7.86 -14.65
C ARG A 28 12.08 -8.74 -14.14
N LYS A 29 12.85 -8.25 -13.15
CA LYS A 29 13.92 -9.02 -12.50
C LYS A 29 13.40 -10.35 -11.90
N LEU A 30 12.25 -10.30 -11.22
CA LEU A 30 11.62 -11.48 -10.64
C LEU A 30 11.22 -12.50 -11.72
N ASN A 31 10.71 -12.03 -12.86
CA ASN A 31 10.36 -12.89 -13.97
C ASN A 31 11.60 -13.57 -14.58
N ASP A 32 12.67 -12.81 -14.80
CA ASP A 32 13.94 -13.35 -15.34
C ASP A 32 14.54 -14.40 -14.41
N LEU A 33 14.51 -14.14 -13.10
CA LEU A 33 14.96 -15.08 -12.07
C LEU A 33 14.14 -16.38 -12.10
N ARG A 34 12.81 -16.28 -12.22
CA ARG A 34 11.92 -17.46 -12.31
C ARG A 34 12.16 -18.28 -13.57
N ILE A 35 12.47 -17.64 -14.69
CA ILE A 35 12.87 -18.34 -15.92
C ILE A 35 14.15 -19.14 -15.66
N LYS A 36 15.19 -18.51 -15.10
CA LYS A 36 16.46 -19.17 -14.76
C LYS A 36 16.27 -20.36 -13.80
N LEU A 37 15.47 -20.18 -12.74
CA LEU A 37 15.14 -21.26 -11.80
C LEU A 37 14.45 -22.44 -12.48
N ASN A 38 13.51 -22.18 -13.38
CA ASN A 38 12.82 -23.24 -14.11
C ASN A 38 13.75 -23.99 -15.06
N GLU A 39 14.68 -23.31 -15.72
CA GLU A 39 15.68 -23.94 -16.59
C GLU A 39 16.61 -24.86 -15.77
N LEU A 40 17.13 -24.38 -14.64
CA LEU A 40 17.99 -25.18 -13.76
C LEU A 40 17.28 -26.42 -13.22
N ARG A 41 16.03 -26.28 -12.78
CA ARG A 41 15.22 -27.42 -12.32
C ARG A 41 14.88 -28.42 -13.42
N SER A 42 14.72 -27.95 -14.66
CA SER A 42 14.33 -28.81 -15.79
C SER A 42 15.50 -29.59 -16.39
N ASN A 43 16.73 -29.12 -16.16
CA ASN A 43 17.95 -29.72 -16.71
C ASN A 43 18.59 -30.77 -15.77
N ASP A 44 17.89 -31.24 -14.74
CA ASP A 44 18.43 -32.15 -13.70
C ASP A 44 19.77 -31.66 -13.12
N SER A 45 19.90 -30.34 -12.96
CA SER A 45 21.11 -29.75 -12.38
C SER A 45 21.21 -30.15 -10.91
N GLU A 46 22.28 -30.89 -10.56
CA GLU A 46 22.66 -31.19 -9.17
C GLU A 46 23.15 -29.94 -8.40
N ASN A 47 23.13 -28.75 -9.02
CA ASN A 47 23.59 -27.49 -8.43
C ASN A 47 22.55 -26.92 -7.45
N LEU A 48 22.26 -27.68 -6.39
CA LEU A 48 21.29 -27.32 -5.34
C LEU A 48 21.64 -26.01 -4.63
N GLU A 49 22.92 -25.67 -4.55
CA GLU A 49 23.40 -24.42 -3.95
C GLU A 49 22.97 -23.20 -4.77
N GLU A 50 23.18 -23.22 -6.09
CA GLU A 50 22.74 -22.14 -6.99
C GLU A 50 21.21 -21.99 -7.00
N ILE A 51 20.47 -23.10 -6.92
CA ILE A 51 19.00 -23.07 -6.82
C ILE A 51 18.57 -22.38 -5.51
N ALA A 52 19.19 -22.73 -4.38
CA ALA A 52 18.86 -22.14 -3.09
C ALA A 52 19.17 -20.64 -3.03
N GLU A 53 20.29 -20.20 -3.62
CA GLU A 53 20.64 -18.79 -3.72
C GLU A 53 19.59 -17.99 -4.52
N LEU A 54 19.19 -18.52 -5.68
CA LEU A 54 18.17 -17.89 -6.53
C LEU A 54 16.79 -17.88 -5.85
N GLU A 55 16.40 -18.93 -5.13
CA GLU A 55 15.14 -18.94 -4.35
C GLU A 55 15.16 -17.89 -3.23
N ASN A 56 16.31 -17.70 -2.57
CA ASN A 56 16.44 -16.65 -1.57
C ASN A 56 16.32 -15.25 -2.20
N GLU A 57 16.95 -15.02 -3.35
CA GLU A 57 16.80 -13.76 -4.09
C GLU A 57 15.34 -13.56 -4.57
N GLU A 58 14.65 -14.61 -5.02
CA GLU A 58 13.22 -14.57 -5.35
C GLU A 58 12.38 -14.07 -4.16
N ASN A 59 12.65 -14.62 -2.98
CA ASN A 59 11.95 -14.26 -1.75
C ASN A 59 12.23 -12.81 -1.34
N CYS A 60 13.50 -12.36 -1.44
CA CYS A 60 13.87 -10.96 -1.19
C CYS A 60 13.11 -10.00 -2.11
N ILE A 61 13.15 -10.23 -3.43
CA ILE A 61 12.45 -9.38 -4.41
C ILE A 61 10.94 -9.39 -4.18
N THR A 62 10.37 -10.55 -3.85
CA THR A 62 8.93 -10.68 -3.54
C THR A 62 8.57 -9.86 -2.31
N SER A 63 9.38 -9.90 -1.25
CA SER A 63 9.17 -9.10 -0.04
C SER A 63 9.24 -7.59 -0.34
N GLU A 64 10.21 -7.15 -1.12
CA GLU A 64 10.34 -5.75 -1.54
C GLU A 64 9.15 -5.29 -2.38
N LEU A 65 8.65 -6.13 -3.29
CA LEU A 65 7.45 -5.82 -4.08
C LEU A 65 6.20 -5.67 -3.20
N LEU A 66 6.05 -6.50 -2.15
CA LEU A 66 4.95 -6.36 -1.19
C LEU A 66 5.06 -5.05 -0.40
N LYS A 67 6.28 -4.64 -0.02
CA LYS A 67 6.52 -3.35 0.64
C LYS A 67 6.14 -2.18 -0.26
N LEU A 68 6.51 -2.24 -1.55
CA LEU A 68 6.16 -1.21 -2.53
C LEU A 68 4.65 -1.12 -2.77
N ASP A 69 3.97 -2.27 -2.94
CA ASP A 69 2.51 -2.30 -3.13
C ASP A 69 1.76 -1.67 -1.96
N LEU A 70 2.15 -1.97 -0.72
CA LEU A 70 1.55 -1.35 0.46
C LEU A 70 1.85 0.15 0.52
N SER A 71 3.08 0.56 0.24
CA SER A 71 3.47 1.98 0.22
C SER A 71 2.65 2.78 -0.79
N ILE A 72 2.49 2.26 -2.01
CA ILE A 72 1.67 2.86 -3.07
C ILE A 72 0.22 3.03 -2.60
N LYS A 73 -0.38 1.99 -2.01
CA LYS A 73 -1.77 2.05 -1.53
C LYS A 73 -1.98 3.07 -0.40
N ILE A 74 -1.01 3.20 0.50
CA ILE A 74 -1.04 4.23 1.54
C ILE A 74 -1.06 5.62 0.88
N LEU A 75 -0.20 5.86 -0.11
CA LEU A 75 -0.17 7.12 -0.86
C LEU A 75 -1.47 7.35 -1.64
N GLU A 76 -2.08 6.32 -2.23
CA GLU A 76 -3.37 6.44 -2.92
C GLU A 76 -4.50 6.91 -1.99
N VAL A 77 -4.54 6.40 -0.75
CA VAL A 77 -5.52 6.85 0.25
C VAL A 77 -5.30 8.32 0.59
N ILE A 78 -4.06 8.75 0.82
CA ILE A 78 -3.75 10.13 1.17
C ILE A 78 -4.02 11.07 0.00
N GLU A 79 -3.59 10.69 -1.21
CA GLU A 79 -3.86 11.41 -2.45
C GLU A 79 -5.37 11.62 -2.62
N PHE A 80 -6.17 10.57 -2.43
CA PHE A 80 -7.62 10.68 -2.50
C PHE A 80 -8.17 11.68 -1.48
N ILE A 81 -7.73 11.61 -0.22
CA ILE A 81 -8.20 12.51 0.85
C ILE A 81 -7.91 13.97 0.51
N ILE A 82 -6.69 14.26 0.04
CA ILE A 82 -6.25 15.61 -0.32
C ILE A 82 -6.98 16.10 -1.59
N GLU A 83 -7.00 15.29 -2.65
CA GLU A 83 -7.56 15.66 -3.95
C GLU A 83 -9.09 15.81 -3.93
N SER A 84 -9.78 14.98 -3.14
CA SER A 84 -11.23 15.09 -2.94
C SER A 84 -11.65 16.33 -2.13
N ASN A 85 -10.69 17.00 -1.47
CA ASN A 85 -10.92 18.17 -0.64
C ASN A 85 -12.07 17.96 0.37
N ILE A 86 -12.16 16.76 0.96
CA ILE A 86 -13.22 16.39 1.90
C ILE A 86 -13.25 17.34 3.08
N PHE A 87 -12.07 17.67 3.61
CA PHE A 87 -11.86 18.46 4.82
C PHE A 87 -11.88 19.98 4.57
N GLU A 88 -11.85 20.45 3.32
CA GLU A 88 -11.84 21.88 2.99
C GLU A 88 -10.80 22.65 3.83
N GLU A 89 -11.22 23.73 4.50
CA GLU A 89 -10.38 24.55 5.38
C GLU A 89 -9.88 23.82 6.63
N TYR A 90 -10.55 22.75 7.05
CA TYR A 90 -10.14 21.94 8.21
C TYR A 90 -8.89 21.09 7.93
N TRP A 91 -8.44 20.98 6.67
CA TRP A 91 -7.21 20.27 6.35
C TRP A 91 -6.01 20.86 7.11
N LYS A 92 -5.92 22.19 7.23
CA LYS A 92 -4.86 22.85 8.00
C LYS A 92 -4.89 22.48 9.49
N VAL A 93 -6.09 22.29 10.05
CA VAL A 93 -6.26 21.87 11.45
C VAL A 93 -5.75 20.43 11.64
N ILE A 94 -5.89 19.58 10.62
CA ILE A 94 -5.34 18.23 10.63
C ILE A 94 -3.81 18.28 10.58
N GLU A 95 -3.23 19.03 9.63
CA GLU A 95 -1.78 19.19 9.47
C GLU A 95 -1.10 19.74 10.75
N GLU A 96 -1.77 20.63 11.48
CA GLU A 96 -1.25 21.18 12.75
C GLU A 96 -1.28 20.20 13.92
N LYS A 97 -2.18 19.20 13.89
CA LYS A 97 -2.43 18.29 15.03
C LYS A 97 -1.87 16.90 14.85
N ILE A 98 -1.75 16.45 13.61
CA ILE A 98 -1.34 15.11 13.24
C ILE A 98 -0.11 15.27 12.36
N SER A 99 1.00 14.62 12.74
CA SER A 99 2.18 14.63 11.89
C SER A 99 1.94 13.78 10.62
N TYR A 100 2.69 14.03 9.55
CA TYR A 100 2.56 13.23 8.34
C TYR A 100 2.81 11.74 8.61
N GLU A 101 3.77 11.41 9.49
CA GLU A 101 4.01 10.04 9.92
C GLU A 101 2.80 9.42 10.64
N GLU A 102 2.20 10.17 11.56
CA GLU A 102 1.02 9.70 12.28
C GLU A 102 -0.17 9.50 11.33
N LEU A 103 -0.32 10.35 10.31
CA LEU A 103 -1.30 10.14 9.25
C LEU A 103 -1.06 8.82 8.51
N LEU A 104 0.20 8.49 8.17
CA LEU A 104 0.54 7.21 7.54
C LEU A 104 0.13 6.02 8.44
N ASN A 105 0.40 6.12 9.74
CA ASN A 105 0.02 5.10 10.72
C ASN A 105 -1.50 4.93 10.78
N ILE A 106 -2.26 6.02 10.87
CA ILE A 106 -3.72 6.01 10.90
C ILE A 106 -4.28 5.32 9.65
N VAL A 107 -3.72 5.58 8.47
CA VAL A 107 -4.14 4.93 7.21
C VAL A 107 -3.93 3.40 7.30
N VAL A 108 -2.79 2.96 7.81
CA VAL A 108 -2.46 1.53 7.96
C VAL A 108 -3.35 0.86 9.01
N GLU A 109 -3.50 1.46 10.19
CA GLU A 109 -4.33 0.93 11.28
C GLU A 109 -5.81 0.82 10.89
N ASN A 110 -6.28 1.72 10.04
CA ASN A 110 -7.63 1.68 9.48
C ASN A 110 -7.78 0.72 8.29
N GLY A 111 -6.74 -0.07 7.98
CA GLY A 111 -6.76 -1.08 6.93
C GLY A 111 -6.91 -0.47 5.54
N LEU A 112 -6.29 0.69 5.30
CA LEU A 112 -6.36 1.44 4.04
C LEU A 112 -7.76 1.97 3.69
N SER A 113 -8.68 1.97 4.65
CA SER A 113 -10.03 2.47 4.43
C SER A 113 -10.08 3.99 4.48
N VAL A 114 -10.41 4.64 3.36
CA VAL A 114 -10.52 6.11 3.27
C VAL A 114 -11.53 6.61 4.29
N LYS A 115 -12.71 5.99 4.36
CA LYS A 115 -13.79 6.42 5.25
C LYS A 115 -13.40 6.30 6.72
N LYS A 116 -12.83 5.16 7.15
CA LYS A 116 -12.38 4.99 8.53
C LYS A 116 -11.25 5.95 8.88
N THR A 117 -10.28 6.10 7.98
CA THR A 117 -9.18 7.09 8.12
C THR A 117 -9.76 8.48 8.33
N CYS A 118 -10.65 8.94 7.45
CA CYS A 118 -11.24 10.28 7.57
C CYS A 118 -12.03 10.46 8.87
N MET A 119 -12.79 9.45 9.30
CA MET A 119 -13.50 9.49 10.58
C MET A 119 -12.55 9.59 11.77
N GLU A 120 -11.40 8.90 11.73
CA GLU A 120 -10.39 8.97 12.78
C GLU A 120 -9.69 10.34 12.82
N LEU A 121 -9.36 10.89 11.64
CA LEU A 121 -8.83 12.25 11.52
C LEU A 121 -9.79 13.28 12.14
N CYS A 122 -11.10 13.17 11.90
CA CYS A 122 -12.09 14.05 12.54
C CYS A 122 -12.04 13.96 14.07
N LYS A 123 -11.91 12.75 14.64
CA LYS A 123 -11.87 12.56 16.09
C LYS A 123 -10.62 13.21 16.69
N ILE A 124 -9.45 12.91 16.14
CA ILE A 124 -8.17 13.41 16.65
C ILE A 124 -8.10 14.93 16.49
N ALA A 125 -8.54 15.45 15.34
CA ALA A 125 -8.56 16.88 15.08
C ALA A 125 -9.70 17.64 15.79
N ASN A 126 -10.61 16.95 16.47
CA ASN A 126 -11.82 17.50 17.11
C ASN A 126 -12.70 18.29 16.12
N ILE A 127 -12.93 17.72 14.94
CA ILE A 127 -13.80 18.26 13.89
C ILE A 127 -15.18 17.61 14.02
N ASP A 128 -16.18 18.39 14.42
CA ASP A 128 -17.58 17.95 14.57
C ASP A 128 -18.53 18.57 13.53
N ASP A 129 -17.98 19.21 12.49
CA ASP A 129 -18.76 19.84 11.43
C ASP A 129 -19.66 18.81 10.70
N LYS A 130 -20.97 19.06 10.76
CA LYS A 130 -21.99 18.14 10.22
C LYS A 130 -21.87 17.95 8.71
N LYS A 131 -21.41 18.95 7.95
CA LYS A 131 -21.22 18.82 6.50
C LYS A 131 -20.02 17.93 6.20
N ILE A 132 -18.91 18.11 6.90
CA ILE A 132 -17.72 17.27 6.77
C ILE A 132 -18.05 15.81 7.11
N ILE A 133 -18.68 15.59 8.27
CA ILE A 133 -19.10 14.24 8.69
C ILE A 133 -20.02 13.61 7.65
N LYS A 134 -20.99 14.36 7.10
CA LYS A 134 -21.89 13.85 6.06
C LYS A 134 -21.16 13.49 4.77
N LYS A 135 -20.15 14.27 4.34
CA LYS A 135 -19.29 13.92 3.20
C LYS A 135 -18.57 12.61 3.44
N ILE A 136 -17.95 12.45 4.61
CA ILE A 136 -17.22 11.22 4.99
C ILE A 136 -18.18 10.01 5.02
N GLN A 137 -19.38 10.18 5.58
CA GLN A 137 -20.39 9.11 5.61
C GLN A 137 -20.86 8.67 4.22
N SER A 138 -20.81 9.56 3.22
CA SER A 138 -21.18 9.25 1.85
C SER A 138 -20.08 8.52 1.05
N LEU A 139 -18.87 8.39 1.62
CA LEU A 139 -17.83 7.56 1.03
C LEU A 139 -18.23 6.08 1.08
N PRO A 140 -17.83 5.28 0.08
CA PRO A 140 -18.09 3.85 0.09
C PRO A 140 -17.47 3.20 1.33
N ASP A 141 -18.18 2.27 1.94
CA ASP A 141 -17.60 1.40 2.96
C ASP A 141 -16.82 0.29 2.25
N ASP A 142 -15.54 0.15 2.59
CA ASP A 142 -14.69 -0.94 2.09
C ASP A 142 -15.11 -2.34 2.61
N SER A 143 -16.25 -2.43 3.32
CA SER A 143 -16.79 -3.66 3.91
C SER A 143 -17.88 -4.34 3.09
N GLU A 144 -18.21 -3.89 1.88
CA GLU A 144 -18.97 -4.75 0.98
C GLU A 144 -18.04 -5.82 0.40
N GLU A 145 -18.19 -7.03 0.92
CA GLU A 145 -17.63 -8.26 0.37
C GLU A 145 -17.81 -8.28 -1.16
N ASN A 146 -16.71 -8.13 -1.90
CA ASN A 146 -16.61 -8.60 -3.28
C ASN A 146 -16.57 -10.14 -3.29
N THR A 147 -17.67 -10.75 -2.83
CA THR A 147 -18.05 -12.15 -3.09
C THR A 147 -19.27 -12.17 -4.01
N LYS A 148 -19.19 -11.44 -5.13
CA LYS A 148 -20.03 -11.72 -6.29
C LYS A 148 -19.14 -11.75 -7.52
N ASP A 149 -18.70 -12.96 -7.84
CA ASP A 149 -18.30 -13.33 -9.18
C ASP A 149 -19.44 -12.97 -10.14
N ASP A 150 -19.28 -11.90 -10.91
CA ASP A 150 -19.99 -11.72 -12.17
C ASP A 150 -19.04 -11.15 -13.24
N PRO A 151 -19.14 -11.61 -14.50
CA PRO A 151 -18.06 -11.58 -15.48
C PRO A 151 -18.08 -10.28 -16.28
N ILE A 152 -17.41 -9.26 -15.78
CA ILE A 152 -16.93 -8.12 -16.58
C ILE A 152 -15.40 -8.12 -16.46
N PRO A 153 -14.61 -7.83 -17.50
CA PRO A 153 -13.16 -8.08 -17.52
C PRO A 153 -12.39 -7.07 -16.67
N GLN A 154 -12.70 -6.98 -15.38
CA GLN A 154 -11.87 -6.39 -14.36
C GLN A 154 -10.90 -7.48 -13.89
N ASN A 155 -9.81 -7.51 -14.65
CA ASN A 155 -8.46 -7.82 -14.20
C ASN A 155 -8.30 -9.10 -13.36
N LYS A 156 -8.21 -10.23 -14.07
CA LYS A 156 -7.75 -11.56 -13.60
C LYS A 156 -6.43 -11.51 -12.78
N TYR A 157 -5.66 -10.43 -12.89
CA TYR A 157 -4.47 -10.15 -12.09
C TYR A 157 -4.82 -9.64 -10.67
N LEU A 158 -5.82 -8.75 -10.54
CA LEU A 158 -6.29 -8.23 -9.25
C LEU A 158 -6.85 -9.33 -8.36
N ASN A 159 -7.66 -10.23 -8.92
CA ASN A 159 -8.22 -11.37 -8.15
C ASN A 159 -7.12 -12.39 -7.75
N LYS A 160 -6.06 -12.52 -8.57
CA LYS A 160 -4.87 -13.30 -8.21
C LYS A 160 -4.04 -12.63 -7.12
N ILE A 161 -4.02 -11.29 -7.05
CA ILE A 161 -3.33 -10.54 -6.01
C ILE A 161 -4.12 -10.59 -4.69
N VAL A 162 -5.43 -10.34 -4.72
CA VAL A 162 -6.31 -10.41 -3.53
C VAL A 162 -6.29 -11.81 -2.91
N SER A 163 -6.31 -12.87 -3.72
CA SER A 163 -6.18 -14.24 -3.22
C SER A 163 -4.80 -14.59 -2.66
N ARG A 164 -3.73 -13.89 -3.07
CA ARG A 164 -2.38 -14.03 -2.48
C ARG A 164 -2.25 -13.25 -1.18
N ILE A 165 -2.85 -12.06 -1.07
CA ILE A 165 -2.89 -11.27 0.17
C ILE A 165 -3.68 -11.99 1.27
N SER A 166 -4.81 -12.64 0.92
CA SER A 166 -5.56 -13.48 1.87
C SER A 166 -4.77 -14.70 2.35
N LYS A 167 -3.82 -15.20 1.56
CA LYS A 167 -2.87 -16.24 2.00
C LYS A 167 -1.74 -15.67 2.87
N LEU A 168 -1.31 -14.42 2.66
CA LEU A 168 -0.31 -13.76 3.49
C LEU A 168 -0.81 -13.42 4.91
N LYS A 169 -2.12 -13.31 5.13
CA LYS A 169 -2.72 -13.21 6.48
C LYS A 169 -2.38 -14.40 7.40
N SER A 170 -1.80 -15.49 6.89
CA SER A 170 -1.27 -16.59 7.73
C SER A 170 0.16 -16.35 8.26
N PHE A 171 0.87 -15.29 7.83
CA PHE A 171 2.23 -14.93 8.25
C PHE A 171 2.23 -13.76 9.25
N LYS A 172 1.45 -13.90 10.33
CA LYS A 172 1.13 -12.86 11.31
C LYS A 172 2.34 -12.34 12.13
N SER A 173 3.55 -12.87 11.98
CA SER A 173 4.71 -12.47 12.80
C SER A 173 5.59 -11.35 12.23
N ASN A 174 5.48 -11.01 10.93
CA ASN A 174 6.40 -10.06 10.28
C ASN A 174 5.69 -8.78 9.80
N LEU A 175 4.39 -8.63 10.04
CA LEU A 175 3.62 -7.50 9.51
C LEU A 175 4.06 -6.18 10.17
N ASP A 176 4.32 -6.19 11.47
CA ASP A 176 4.66 -4.98 12.24
C ASP A 176 6.04 -4.42 11.84
N ASP A 177 7.03 -5.30 11.64
CA ASP A 177 8.37 -4.91 11.15
C ASP A 177 8.30 -4.38 9.71
N ILE A 178 7.48 -5.01 8.85
CA ILE A 178 7.26 -4.57 7.48
C ILE A 178 6.61 -3.19 7.45
N VAL A 179 5.61 -2.95 8.29
CA VAL A 179 4.92 -1.67 8.41
C VAL A 179 5.88 -0.58 8.88
N SER A 180 6.66 -0.84 9.94
CA SER A 180 7.65 0.09 10.48
C SER A 180 8.74 0.49 9.47
N ASP A 181 9.26 -0.48 8.71
CA ASP A 181 10.21 -0.23 7.63
C ASP A 181 9.61 0.66 6.52
N ILE A 182 8.36 0.42 6.15
CA ILE A 182 7.67 1.18 5.11
C ILE A 182 7.48 2.63 5.54
N ILE A 183 6.97 2.86 6.75
CA ILE A 183 6.76 4.20 7.29
C ILE A 183 8.08 4.98 7.35
N SER A 184 9.16 4.34 7.82
CA SER A 184 10.47 4.96 7.91
C SER A 184 11.05 5.37 6.55
N ASN A 185 10.77 4.60 5.49
CA ASN A 185 11.19 4.91 4.12
C ASN A 185 10.23 5.86 3.37
N MET A 186 9.08 6.19 3.96
CA MET A 186 8.12 7.17 3.44
C MET A 186 8.24 8.55 4.08
N ARG A 187 9.00 8.66 5.17
CA ARG A 187 9.54 9.94 5.66
C ARG A 187 10.43 10.59 4.59
#